data_AF-A0A7X7QTG9-F1
#
_entry.id   AF-A0A7X7QTG9-F1
#
_cell.length_a   1.000
_cell.length_b   1.000
_cell.length_c   1.000
_cell.angle_alpha   90.00
_cell.angle_beta   90.00
_cell.angle_gamma   90.00
#
_symmetry.space_group_name_H-M   'P 1'
#
loop_
_entity.id
_entity.type
_entity.pdbx_description
1 polymer ?
#
loop_
_entity_poly.entity_id
_entity_poly.type
_entity_poly.pdbx_seq_one_letter_code
_entity_poly.pdbx_strand_id
1 'polypeptide(L)'
;MDALTSATPTVSVSKLIQGISSKHDKPETTKHSEESRAFDEILSSVMQPDQANQVNEEELFAAIIKERISTLKGEDAATQYHTILTQRNTELTAINGYPCAEQAGNEALDVLVFTGVLTTEEATAIRSEAFAAAQLDSNLTALYDSRGSGEDPTIAVASMEEALLKARLMIEKFDIGELEAALFEGPYNTGMPTETKEVVKEEIAESEEPEEEEEAEETPPTEEEKIDSLGTTTPKGNGLFVFNPESRKDGKLAITLPLKLSARAENLVLKNKDGSEIENGTVSNEQATITRNGRKRYRFEKAGKEYPKELIVEVHLKNGKVREYEIKDSSKKLKRLGR
;
A
#
# COMPACT_ATOMS: atom_id res chain seq x y z
N MET A 1 -45.25 23.88 -51.33
CA MET A 1 -44.66 22.60 -50.88
C MET A 1 -44.81 22.57 -49.38
N ASP A 2 -45.74 21.72 -48.97
CA ASP A 2 -46.30 21.68 -47.62
C ASP A 2 -45.32 21.15 -46.58
N ALA A 3 -45.51 21.68 -45.37
CA ALA A 3 -44.79 21.37 -44.15
C ALA A 3 -45.11 19.96 -43.65
N LEU A 4 -44.10 19.29 -43.08
CA LEU A 4 -44.26 18.12 -42.22
C LEU A 4 -43.23 18.19 -41.08
N THR A 5 -43.61 18.90 -40.00
CA THR A 5 -42.99 18.82 -38.67
C THR A 5 -43.60 17.64 -37.92
N SER A 6 -42.81 16.61 -37.62
CA SER A 6 -43.19 15.51 -36.76
C SER A 6 -42.93 15.86 -35.29
N ALA A 7 -44.00 15.91 -34.49
CA ALA A 7 -43.93 15.99 -33.04
C ALA A 7 -43.83 14.57 -32.46
N THR A 8 -42.87 14.34 -31.57
CA THR A 8 -42.77 13.11 -30.77
C THR A 8 -43.57 13.24 -29.47
N PRO A 9 -44.29 12.20 -29.03
CA PRO A 9 -45.04 12.24 -27.78
C PRO A 9 -44.14 11.97 -26.58
N THR A 10 -44.21 12.86 -25.59
CA THR A 10 -43.60 12.71 -24.27
C THR A 10 -44.48 11.79 -23.42
N VAL A 11 -44.00 10.59 -23.08
CA VAL A 11 -44.68 9.69 -22.14
C VAL A 11 -44.21 10.04 -20.73
N SER A 12 -45.10 10.64 -19.95
CA SER A 12 -44.91 10.94 -18.54
C SER A 12 -45.28 9.69 -17.72
N VAL A 13 -44.29 9.06 -17.08
CA VAL A 13 -44.51 7.96 -16.13
C VAL A 13 -44.40 8.54 -14.72
N SER A 14 -45.54 8.88 -14.13
CA SER A 14 -45.66 9.29 -12.73
C SER A 14 -46.71 8.44 -12.05
N LYS A 15 -46.26 7.43 -11.31
CA LYS A 15 -46.84 6.87 -10.07
C LYS A 15 -46.31 5.46 -9.87
N LEU A 16 -45.80 5.19 -8.66
CA LEU A 16 -46.36 4.20 -7.73
C LEU A 16 -45.26 3.50 -6.90
N ILE A 17 -44.55 4.22 -6.02
CA ILE A 17 -43.88 3.58 -4.87
C ILE A 17 -44.03 4.49 -3.65
N GLN A 18 -45.08 4.26 -2.87
CA GLN A 18 -45.21 4.71 -1.49
C GLN A 18 -45.37 3.46 -0.64
N GLY A 19 -44.48 3.27 0.33
CA GLY A 19 -44.76 2.42 1.49
C GLY A 19 -43.79 1.27 1.72
N ILE A 20 -42.55 1.56 2.11
CA ILE A 20 -41.81 0.72 3.05
C ILE A 20 -41.11 1.66 4.05
N SER A 21 -41.80 1.93 5.15
CA SER A 21 -41.24 2.59 6.33
C SER A 21 -40.45 1.55 7.13
N SER A 22 -39.17 1.34 6.81
CA SER A 22 -38.25 0.59 7.67
C SER A 22 -37.71 1.50 8.77
N LYS A 23 -37.68 0.94 9.98
CA LYS A 23 -37.18 1.58 11.20
C LYS A 23 -35.73 2.03 11.02
N HIS A 24 -35.45 3.22 11.55
CA HIS A 24 -34.12 3.82 11.66
C HIS A 24 -33.08 2.87 12.29
N ASP A 25 -32.25 2.27 11.44
CA ASP A 25 -30.85 2.10 11.75
C ASP A 25 -30.13 3.42 11.43
N LYS A 26 -29.34 3.91 12.38
CA LYS A 26 -28.54 5.13 12.22
C LYS A 26 -27.54 4.92 11.08
N PRO A 27 -27.45 5.83 10.09
CA PRO A 27 -26.43 5.72 9.05
C PRO A 27 -25.06 5.99 9.67
N GLU A 28 -24.24 4.95 9.77
CA GLU A 28 -22.84 5.01 10.20
C GLU A 28 -21.90 5.50 9.06
N THR A 29 -22.45 6.26 8.11
CA THR A 29 -21.89 6.50 6.77
C THR A 29 -21.01 7.76 6.66
N THR A 30 -20.77 8.52 7.73
CA THR A 30 -20.10 9.83 7.60
C THR A 30 -18.58 9.79 7.57
N LYS A 31 -17.92 8.91 8.35
CA LYS A 31 -16.45 8.91 8.48
C LYS A 31 -15.71 8.51 7.21
N HIS A 32 -16.21 7.51 6.49
CA HIS A 32 -15.55 6.99 5.30
C HIS A 32 -15.49 8.02 4.15
N SER A 33 -16.44 8.97 4.13
CA SER A 33 -16.49 10.03 3.11
C SER A 33 -15.45 11.13 3.35
N GLU A 34 -15.12 11.42 4.62
CA GLU A 34 -14.15 12.48 4.95
C GLU A 34 -12.71 12.03 4.65
N GLU A 35 -12.34 10.80 5.03
CA GLU A 35 -11.03 10.23 4.72
C GLU A 35 -10.81 10.10 3.21
N SER A 36 -11.82 9.62 2.49
CA SER A 36 -11.81 9.54 1.04
C SER A 36 -11.56 10.89 0.38
N ARG A 37 -12.20 11.94 0.90
CA ARG A 37 -12.05 13.29 0.36
C ARG A 37 -10.67 13.88 0.66
N ALA A 38 -10.15 13.67 1.87
CA ALA A 38 -8.80 14.10 2.23
C ALA A 38 -7.73 13.42 1.36
N PHE A 39 -7.88 12.13 1.07
CA PHE A 39 -7.02 11.40 0.15
C PHE A 39 -7.00 12.05 -1.24
N ASP A 40 -8.18 12.29 -1.83
CA ASP A 40 -8.29 12.89 -3.16
C ASP A 40 -7.73 14.31 -3.23
N GLU A 41 -7.99 15.11 -2.18
CA GLU A 41 -7.46 16.48 -2.07
C GLU A 41 -5.93 16.49 -1.99
N ILE A 42 -5.31 15.57 -1.23
CA ILE A 42 -3.85 15.44 -1.18
C ILE A 42 -3.29 15.05 -2.53
N LEU A 43 -3.85 14.01 -3.16
CA LEU A 43 -3.34 13.50 -4.44
C LEU A 43 -3.46 14.56 -5.54
N SER A 44 -4.61 15.21 -5.63
CA SER A 44 -4.88 16.27 -6.61
C SER A 44 -4.04 17.53 -6.40
N SER A 45 -3.44 17.72 -5.21
CA SER A 45 -2.52 18.85 -4.96
C SER A 45 -1.13 18.68 -5.59
N VAL A 46 -0.80 17.47 -6.06
CA VAL A 46 0.51 17.14 -6.65
C VAL A 46 0.41 16.90 -8.15
N MET A 47 -0.62 16.18 -8.59
CA MET A 47 -0.80 15.83 -10.00
C MET A 47 -1.16 17.05 -10.86
N GLN A 48 -0.73 17.04 -12.12
CA GLN A 48 -0.98 18.11 -13.08
C GLN A 48 -1.70 17.54 -14.29
N PRO A 49 -3.02 17.29 -14.18
CA PRO A 49 -3.75 16.67 -15.27
C PRO A 49 -3.64 17.48 -16.56
N ASP A 50 -3.54 16.76 -17.67
CA ASP A 50 -3.44 17.37 -18.99
C ASP A 50 -4.78 17.98 -19.46
N GLN A 51 -4.84 18.42 -20.73
CA GLN A 51 -6.06 19.00 -21.30
C GLN A 51 -7.22 17.99 -21.42
N ALA A 52 -6.92 16.69 -21.42
CA ALA A 52 -7.90 15.61 -21.42
C ALA A 52 -8.25 15.13 -20.00
N ASN A 53 -7.77 15.82 -18.96
CA ASN A 53 -7.92 15.44 -17.56
C ASN A 53 -7.30 14.06 -17.25
N GLN A 54 -6.20 13.74 -17.92
CA GLN A 54 -5.42 12.53 -17.73
C GLN A 54 -4.19 12.81 -16.87
N VAL A 55 -3.79 11.82 -16.09
CA VAL A 55 -2.58 11.82 -15.26
C VAL A 55 -1.72 10.61 -15.64
N ASN A 56 -0.40 10.76 -15.50
CA ASN A 56 0.56 9.67 -15.72
C ASN A 56 0.97 9.00 -14.40
N GLU A 57 1.65 7.86 -14.50
CA GLU A 57 2.07 7.05 -13.35
C GLU A 57 3.10 7.76 -12.47
N GLU A 58 4.03 8.52 -13.05
CA GLU A 58 5.05 9.25 -12.28
C GLU A 58 4.44 10.34 -11.37
N GLU A 59 3.47 11.09 -11.89
CA GLU A 59 2.74 12.09 -11.11
C GLU A 59 1.90 11.45 -10.01
N LEU A 60 1.21 10.36 -10.33
CA LEU A 60 0.43 9.60 -9.36
C LEU A 60 1.34 9.01 -8.26
N PHE A 61 2.52 8.51 -8.63
CA PHE A 61 3.53 8.02 -7.70
C PHE A 61 3.98 9.11 -6.71
N ALA A 62 4.36 10.30 -7.21
CA ALA A 62 4.76 11.42 -6.35
C ALA A 62 3.61 11.88 -5.44
N ALA A 63 2.37 11.87 -5.96
CA ALA A 63 1.17 12.21 -5.20
C ALA A 63 0.90 11.21 -4.06
N ILE A 64 1.01 9.92 -4.34
CA ILE A 64 0.86 8.86 -3.34
C ILE A 64 1.96 8.97 -2.27
N ILE A 65 3.22 9.25 -2.63
CA ILE A 65 4.28 9.48 -1.64
C ILE A 65 3.87 10.58 -0.65
N LYS A 66 3.36 11.72 -1.12
CA LYS A 66 2.90 12.81 -0.25
C LYS A 66 1.81 12.33 0.71
N GLU A 67 0.83 11.57 0.22
CA GLU A 67 -0.24 11.00 1.04
C GLU A 67 0.32 10.06 2.10
N ARG A 68 1.19 9.13 1.74
CA ARG A 68 1.80 8.19 2.69
C ARG A 68 2.63 8.90 3.76
N ILE A 69 3.31 10.00 3.41
CA ILE A 69 4.03 10.84 4.37
C ILE A 69 3.04 11.55 5.29
N SER A 70 1.95 12.14 4.76
CA SER A 70 0.94 12.83 5.58
C SER A 70 0.30 11.86 6.58
N THR A 71 -0.09 10.66 6.12
CA THR A 71 -0.65 9.61 6.97
C THR A 71 0.34 9.10 8.04
N LEU A 72 1.64 9.05 7.74
CA LEU A 72 2.65 8.50 8.67
C LEU A 72 3.24 9.53 9.64
N LYS A 73 3.48 10.75 9.18
CA LYS A 73 4.24 11.81 9.88
C LYS A 73 3.47 13.11 10.07
N GLY A 74 2.29 13.23 9.47
CA GLY A 74 1.46 14.43 9.52
C GLY A 74 1.78 15.45 8.42
N GLU A 75 0.96 16.49 8.38
CA GLU A 75 0.91 17.46 7.28
C GLU A 75 2.18 18.31 7.13
N ASP A 76 2.89 18.58 8.24
CA ASP A 76 4.14 19.35 8.20
C ASP A 76 5.22 18.62 7.37
N ALA A 77 5.33 17.30 7.54
CA ALA A 77 6.28 16.48 6.77
C ALA A 77 5.86 16.36 5.30
N ALA A 78 4.56 16.23 5.03
CA ALA A 78 4.01 16.20 3.67
C ALA A 78 4.22 17.54 2.94
N THR A 79 4.13 18.65 3.65
CA THR A 79 4.41 19.99 3.12
C THR A 79 5.90 20.16 2.78
N GLN A 80 6.80 19.67 3.66
CA GLN A 80 8.24 19.66 3.38
C GLN A 80 8.56 18.82 2.13
N TYR A 81 7.99 17.60 2.03
CA TYR A 81 8.10 16.76 0.84
C TYR A 81 7.68 17.52 -0.42
N HIS A 82 6.49 18.11 -0.41
CA HIS A 82 5.93 18.79 -1.58
C HIS A 82 6.76 20.02 -2.01
N THR A 83 7.33 20.74 -1.04
CA THR A 83 8.24 21.85 -1.32
C THR A 83 9.50 21.37 -2.05
N ILE A 84 10.13 20.30 -1.54
CA ILE A 84 11.34 19.72 -2.16
C ILE A 84 11.01 19.13 -3.54
N LEU A 85 9.89 18.41 -3.66
CA LEU A 85 9.40 17.86 -4.93
C LEU A 85 9.25 18.96 -5.99
N THR A 86 8.58 20.07 -5.66
CA THR A 86 8.35 21.18 -6.59
C THR A 86 9.67 21.82 -7.03
N GLN A 87 10.61 21.99 -6.10
CA GLN A 87 11.95 22.50 -6.41
C GLN A 87 12.69 21.54 -7.36
N ARG A 88 12.74 20.24 -7.05
CA ARG A 88 13.42 19.24 -7.87
C ARG A 88 12.79 19.08 -9.25
N ASN A 89 11.47 19.06 -9.34
CA ASN A 89 10.78 19.06 -10.63
C ASN A 89 11.17 20.28 -11.48
N THR A 90 11.27 21.46 -10.88
CA THR A 90 11.71 22.67 -11.60
C THR A 90 13.15 22.53 -12.11
N GLU A 91 14.06 22.04 -11.25
CA GLU A 91 15.47 21.83 -11.60
C GLU A 91 15.63 20.78 -12.71
N LEU A 92 14.96 19.63 -12.59
CA LEU A 92 14.99 18.56 -13.59
C LEU A 92 14.35 18.99 -14.91
N THR A 93 13.25 19.75 -14.86
CA THR A 93 12.64 20.33 -16.07
C THR A 93 13.59 21.26 -16.79
N ALA A 94 14.38 22.06 -16.06
CA ALA A 94 15.36 22.95 -16.67
C ALA A 94 16.52 22.19 -17.34
N ILE A 95 16.86 20.99 -16.84
CA ILE A 95 17.95 20.15 -17.36
C ILE A 95 17.47 19.28 -18.53
N ASN A 96 16.38 18.54 -18.32
CA ASN A 96 15.87 17.53 -19.25
C ASN A 96 14.93 18.13 -20.30
N GLY A 97 14.40 19.34 -20.05
CA GLY A 97 13.35 19.96 -20.85
C GLY A 97 11.95 19.46 -20.49
N TYR A 98 11.81 18.65 -19.43
CA TYR A 98 10.55 18.09 -18.97
C TYR A 98 10.59 17.64 -17.51
N PRO A 99 9.45 17.66 -16.80
CA PRO A 99 9.37 17.17 -15.44
C PRO A 99 9.54 15.65 -15.39
N CYS A 100 10.35 15.17 -14.44
CA CYS A 100 10.52 13.75 -14.12
C CYS A 100 10.03 13.55 -12.68
N ALA A 101 8.73 13.33 -12.54
CA ALA A 101 8.07 13.34 -11.23
C ALA A 101 8.51 12.14 -10.36
N GLU A 102 8.83 11.00 -10.98
CA GLU A 102 9.40 9.84 -10.27
C GLU A 102 10.74 10.22 -9.61
N GLN A 103 11.67 10.75 -10.39
CA GLN A 103 13.00 11.10 -9.90
C GLN A 103 12.91 12.20 -8.82
N ALA A 104 12.14 13.26 -9.07
CA ALA A 104 11.95 14.32 -8.10
C ALA A 104 11.32 13.81 -6.78
N GLY A 105 10.35 12.89 -6.86
CA GLY A 105 9.72 12.27 -5.71
C GLY A 105 10.68 11.42 -4.89
N ASN A 106 11.54 10.65 -5.56
CA ASN A 106 12.57 9.84 -4.90
C ASN A 106 13.65 10.69 -4.23
N GLU A 107 14.15 11.72 -4.93
CA GLU A 107 15.13 12.66 -4.35
C GLU A 107 14.55 13.40 -3.15
N ALA A 108 13.27 13.78 -3.19
CA ALA A 108 12.59 14.41 -2.06
C ALA A 108 12.48 13.48 -0.84
N LEU A 109 12.19 12.19 -1.04
CA LEU A 109 12.23 11.18 0.02
C LEU A 109 13.63 11.06 0.64
N ASP A 110 14.66 11.01 -0.20
CA ASP A 110 16.04 10.86 0.27
C ASP A 110 16.49 12.08 1.10
N VAL A 111 16.04 13.29 0.76
CA VAL A 111 16.26 14.50 1.57
C VAL A 111 15.55 14.41 2.93
N LEU A 112 14.32 13.89 2.97
CA LEU A 112 13.61 13.68 4.24
C LEU A 112 14.28 12.63 5.14
N VAL A 113 14.91 11.62 4.54
CA VAL A 113 15.74 10.65 5.28
C VAL A 113 17.00 11.34 5.82
N PHE A 114 17.69 12.09 4.98
CA PHE A 114 18.92 12.81 5.35
C PHE A 114 18.71 13.80 6.49
N THR A 115 17.56 14.49 6.49
CA THR A 115 17.18 15.46 7.54
C THR A 115 16.59 14.80 8.79
N GLY A 116 16.40 13.48 8.79
CA GLY A 116 15.87 12.72 9.92
C GLY A 116 14.34 12.84 10.11
N VAL A 117 13.62 13.41 9.14
CA VAL A 117 12.15 13.46 9.15
C VAL A 117 11.56 12.06 8.96
N LEU A 118 12.16 11.28 8.05
CA LEU A 118 11.87 9.87 7.82
C LEU A 118 13.07 9.00 8.21
N THR A 119 12.83 7.75 8.61
CA THR A 119 13.89 6.74 8.60
C THR A 119 14.04 6.13 7.21
N THR A 120 15.18 5.49 6.93
CA THR A 120 15.40 4.77 5.67
C THR A 120 14.32 3.70 5.44
N GLU A 121 13.90 3.00 6.50
CA GLU A 121 12.87 1.96 6.41
C GLU A 121 11.50 2.53 6.08
N GLU A 122 11.16 3.69 6.65
CA GLU A 122 9.91 4.39 6.35
C GLU A 122 9.90 4.86 4.88
N ALA A 123 10.98 5.47 4.41
CA ALA A 123 11.08 5.91 3.01
C ALA A 123 11.02 4.74 2.02
N THR A 124 11.71 3.62 2.29
CA THR A 124 11.64 2.42 1.46
C THR A 124 10.22 1.85 1.42
N ALA A 125 9.52 1.79 2.56
CA ALA A 125 8.14 1.31 2.60
C ALA A 125 7.20 2.22 1.79
N ILE A 126 7.32 3.54 1.95
CA ILE A 126 6.54 4.53 1.21
C ILE A 126 6.79 4.38 -0.30
N ARG A 127 8.05 4.31 -0.72
CA ARG A 127 8.44 4.14 -2.12
C ARG A 127 7.83 2.88 -2.73
N SER A 128 7.97 1.74 -2.06
CA SER A 128 7.40 0.47 -2.52
C SER A 128 5.88 0.50 -2.66
N GLU A 129 5.18 1.06 -1.67
CA GLU A 129 3.71 1.18 -1.69
C GLU A 129 3.25 2.13 -2.81
N ALA A 130 3.90 3.29 -2.94
CA ALA A 130 3.60 4.26 -3.98
C ALA A 130 3.84 3.69 -5.38
N PHE A 131 4.96 3.00 -5.59
CA PHE A 131 5.30 2.41 -6.88
C PHE A 131 4.24 1.41 -7.32
N ALA A 132 3.83 0.49 -6.44
CA ALA A 132 2.82 -0.52 -6.74
C ALA A 132 1.40 0.07 -6.91
N ALA A 133 1.07 1.14 -6.18
CA ALA A 133 -0.24 1.78 -6.25
C ALA A 133 -0.37 2.77 -7.43
N ALA A 134 0.74 3.23 -8.00
CA ALA A 134 0.77 4.16 -9.12
C ALA A 134 0.67 3.48 -10.50
N GLN A 135 0.71 2.14 -10.56
CA GLN A 135 0.62 1.38 -11.80
C GLN A 135 -0.76 1.55 -12.45
N LEU A 136 -0.79 2.15 -13.63
CA LEU A 136 -1.97 2.40 -14.45
C LEU A 136 -2.03 1.46 -15.67
N ASP A 137 -0.89 0.89 -16.07
CA ASP A 137 -0.78 -0.08 -17.15
C ASP A 137 -0.46 -1.52 -16.66
N SER A 138 -0.06 -2.41 -17.59
CA SER A 138 0.30 -3.80 -17.28
C SER A 138 1.78 -4.01 -16.95
N ASN A 139 2.65 -3.01 -17.15
CA ASN A 139 4.07 -3.12 -16.91
C ASN A 139 4.44 -2.74 -15.48
N LEU A 140 4.37 -3.72 -14.60
CA LEU A 140 4.63 -3.58 -13.16
C LEU A 140 6.10 -3.34 -12.77
N THR A 141 6.98 -3.04 -13.73
CA THR A 141 8.44 -2.90 -13.50
C THR A 141 8.97 -1.48 -13.68
N ALA A 142 8.16 -0.58 -14.25
CA ALA A 142 8.52 0.81 -14.47
C ALA A 142 7.35 1.73 -14.10
N LEU A 143 7.63 3.03 -14.04
CA LEU A 143 6.61 4.07 -14.11
C LEU A 143 6.82 4.82 -15.42
N TYR A 144 5.72 5.16 -16.08
CA TYR A 144 5.76 5.89 -17.36
C TYR A 144 5.14 7.28 -17.27
N ASP A 145 5.70 8.19 -18.05
CA ASP A 145 5.18 9.55 -18.24
C ASP A 145 4.09 9.58 -19.33
N SER A 146 3.59 10.79 -19.63
CA SER A 146 2.57 11.00 -20.65
C SER A 146 3.11 11.22 -22.06
N ARG A 147 4.43 11.12 -22.29
CA ARG A 147 5.09 11.54 -23.54
C ARG A 147 5.55 10.35 -24.35
N GLY A 148 6.13 9.35 -23.69
CA GLY A 148 6.93 8.34 -24.35
C GLY A 148 8.15 8.95 -25.06
N SER A 149 8.99 8.11 -25.62
CA SER A 149 10.17 8.48 -26.40
C SER A 149 10.21 7.72 -27.73
N GLY A 150 11.12 8.12 -28.62
CA GLY A 150 11.31 7.41 -29.90
C GLY A 150 11.88 6.00 -29.74
N GLU A 151 12.62 5.75 -28.66
CA GLU A 151 13.22 4.44 -28.34
C GLU A 151 12.31 3.58 -27.45
N ASP A 152 11.51 4.22 -26.59
CA ASP A 152 10.47 3.59 -25.77
C ASP A 152 9.16 4.38 -25.91
N PRO A 153 8.22 3.95 -26.77
CA PRO A 153 6.97 4.65 -27.01
C PRO A 153 5.91 4.41 -25.92
N THR A 154 6.28 3.75 -24.81
CA THR A 154 5.33 3.39 -23.76
C THR A 154 4.82 4.65 -23.04
N ILE A 155 3.50 4.76 -22.95
CA ILE A 155 2.78 5.84 -22.29
C ILE A 155 1.75 5.18 -21.39
N ALA A 156 1.77 5.49 -20.10
CA ALA A 156 0.78 5.02 -19.15
C ALA A 156 0.04 6.21 -18.55
N VAL A 157 -1.18 6.43 -19.03
CA VAL A 157 -2.06 7.50 -18.55
C VAL A 157 -3.44 6.94 -18.27
N ALA A 158 -4.11 7.52 -17.28
CA ALA A 158 -5.51 7.25 -16.98
C ALA A 158 -6.25 8.56 -16.71
N SER A 159 -7.58 8.52 -16.77
CA SER A 159 -8.36 9.67 -16.28
C SER A 159 -8.08 9.90 -14.80
N MET A 160 -8.10 11.17 -14.36
CA MET A 160 -7.88 11.53 -12.94
C MET A 160 -8.76 10.70 -11.99
N GLU A 161 -10.04 10.51 -12.32
CA GLU A 161 -10.98 9.74 -11.49
C GLU A 161 -10.59 8.26 -11.39
N GLU A 162 -10.22 7.63 -12.52
CA GLU A 162 -9.77 6.24 -12.54
C GLU A 162 -8.46 6.05 -11.76
N ALA A 163 -7.51 6.97 -11.94
CA ALA A 163 -6.23 6.96 -11.22
C ALA A 163 -6.43 7.06 -9.70
N LEU A 164 -7.26 8.01 -9.25
CA LEU A 164 -7.60 8.17 -7.83
C LEU A 164 -8.26 6.91 -7.25
N LEU A 165 -9.21 6.31 -7.98
CA LEU A 165 -9.89 5.10 -7.55
C LEU A 165 -8.93 3.90 -7.43
N LYS A 166 -8.10 3.67 -8.46
CA LYS A 166 -7.10 2.59 -8.47
C LYS A 166 -6.10 2.76 -7.32
N ALA A 167 -5.54 3.96 -7.17
CA ALA A 167 -4.58 4.26 -6.11
C ALA A 167 -5.19 4.02 -4.73
N ARG A 168 -6.44 4.48 -4.50
CA ARG A 168 -7.13 4.27 -3.23
C ARG A 168 -7.31 2.79 -2.91
N LEU A 169 -7.82 2.00 -3.86
CA LEU A 169 -8.03 0.56 -3.66
C LEU A 169 -6.72 -0.14 -3.31
N MET A 170 -5.62 0.20 -4.00
CA MET A 170 -4.30 -0.37 -3.71
C MET A 170 -3.76 0.04 -2.35
N ILE A 171 -3.87 1.32 -1.99
CA ILE A 171 -3.45 1.83 -0.67
C ILE A 171 -4.29 1.20 0.46
N GLU A 172 -5.59 1.03 0.26
CA GLU A 172 -6.45 0.34 1.21
C GLU A 172 -6.00 -1.10 1.45
N LYS A 173 -5.69 -1.84 0.38
CA LYS A 173 -5.12 -3.19 0.47
C LYS A 173 -3.81 -3.25 1.25
N PHE A 174 -2.93 -2.26 1.08
CA PHE A 174 -1.71 -2.15 1.90
C PHE A 174 -2.02 -1.81 3.36
N ASP A 175 -3.00 -0.93 3.59
CA ASP A 175 -3.45 -0.48 4.91
C ASP A 175 -4.14 -1.56 5.74
N ILE A 176 -4.86 -2.48 5.11
CA ILE A 176 -5.43 -3.67 5.77
C ILE A 176 -4.46 -4.86 5.76
N GLY A 177 -3.44 -4.84 4.89
CA GLY A 177 -2.40 -5.86 4.82
C GLY A 177 -2.77 -7.08 4.01
N GLU A 178 -3.78 -6.95 3.15
CA GLU A 178 -4.10 -7.92 2.11
C GLU A 178 -2.92 -8.02 1.13
N LEU A 179 -2.28 -6.88 0.84
CA LEU A 179 -1.09 -6.82 0.00
C LEU A 179 0.16 -6.43 0.79
N GLU A 180 1.30 -7.00 0.40
CA GLU A 180 2.62 -6.53 0.78
C GLU A 180 3.32 -6.02 -0.47
N ALA A 181 3.64 -4.71 -0.53
CA ALA A 181 4.41 -4.20 -1.67
C ALA A 181 5.77 -4.89 -1.75
N ALA A 182 6.19 -5.31 -2.95
CA ALA A 182 7.55 -5.79 -3.15
C ALA A 182 8.55 -4.70 -2.74
N LEU A 183 9.68 -5.10 -2.16
CA LEU A 183 10.77 -4.14 -1.95
C LEU A 183 11.21 -3.66 -3.33
N PHE A 184 11.25 -2.34 -3.51
CA PHE A 184 11.73 -1.77 -4.74
C PHE A 184 13.27 -1.97 -4.77
N GLU A 185 13.73 -2.87 -5.63
CA GLU A 185 15.16 -3.22 -5.78
C GLU A 185 15.79 -2.62 -7.06
N GLY A 186 15.00 -1.93 -7.88
CA GLY A 186 15.45 -1.38 -9.17
C GLY A 186 16.23 -0.07 -9.05
N PRO A 187 17.12 0.25 -10.02
CA PRO A 187 17.57 1.62 -10.21
C PRO A 187 16.35 2.49 -10.57
N TYR A 188 16.36 3.75 -10.14
CA TYR A 188 15.33 4.71 -10.57
C TYR A 188 15.29 4.73 -12.11
N ASN A 189 14.10 4.67 -12.70
CA ASN A 189 13.96 4.68 -14.15
C ASN A 189 14.26 6.09 -14.67
N THR A 190 15.52 6.47 -14.69
CA THR A 190 15.94 7.85 -15.05
C THR A 190 15.75 8.16 -16.54
N GLY A 191 15.16 7.25 -17.34
CA GLY A 191 15.05 7.36 -18.79
C GLY A 191 16.40 7.42 -19.52
N MET A 192 17.51 7.38 -18.78
CA MET A 192 18.85 7.29 -19.31
C MET A 192 19.20 5.83 -19.45
N PRO A 193 19.78 5.39 -20.58
CA PRO A 193 20.32 4.04 -20.66
C PRO A 193 21.31 3.91 -19.50
N THR A 194 20.97 3.07 -18.53
CA THR A 194 21.95 2.53 -17.62
C THR A 194 22.94 1.83 -18.52
N GLU A 195 24.06 2.48 -18.82
CA GLU A 195 25.26 1.80 -19.29
C GLU A 195 25.51 0.74 -18.22
N THR A 196 25.04 -0.47 -18.51
CA THR A 196 25.46 -1.68 -17.83
C THR A 196 26.97 -1.61 -17.92
N LYS A 197 27.61 -1.25 -16.81
CA LYS A 197 29.02 -1.53 -16.60
C LYS A 197 29.13 -3.02 -16.82
N GLU A 198 29.55 -3.41 -18.03
CA GLU A 198 30.00 -4.74 -18.34
C GLU A 198 31.12 -5.03 -17.34
N VAL A 199 30.76 -5.71 -16.27
CA VAL A 199 31.71 -6.48 -15.51
C VAL A 199 32.14 -7.56 -16.47
N VAL A 200 33.28 -7.34 -17.12
CA VAL A 200 34.01 -8.32 -17.92
C VAL A 200 34.11 -9.59 -17.08
N LYS A 201 33.20 -10.53 -17.33
CA LYS A 201 33.29 -11.91 -16.87
C LYS A 201 34.04 -12.66 -17.96
N GLU A 202 35.25 -13.10 -17.62
CA GLU A 202 35.97 -14.12 -18.38
C GLU A 202 35.04 -15.30 -18.69
N GLU A 203 35.07 -15.70 -19.95
CA GLU A 203 34.42 -16.88 -20.52
C GLU A 203 34.74 -18.13 -19.70
N ILE A 204 33.69 -18.82 -19.24
CA ILE A 204 33.71 -20.27 -19.14
C ILE A 204 32.44 -20.76 -19.83
N ALA A 205 32.66 -21.34 -21.02
CA ALA A 205 31.67 -21.99 -21.84
C ALA A 205 31.24 -23.32 -21.20
N GLU A 206 29.94 -23.56 -21.02
CA GLU A 206 29.39 -24.91 -20.93
C GLU A 206 27.89 -24.96 -21.29
N SER A 207 27.65 -25.62 -22.43
CA SER A 207 26.48 -26.40 -22.88
C SER A 207 25.04 -25.90 -22.68
N GLU A 208 24.38 -25.73 -23.83
CA GLU A 208 22.94 -25.65 -24.07
C GLU A 208 22.23 -27.01 -23.88
N GLU A 209 21.06 -27.00 -23.23
CA GLU A 209 19.92 -27.90 -23.46
C GLU A 209 18.62 -27.09 -23.25
N PRO A 210 17.64 -27.12 -24.18
CA PRO A 210 16.34 -26.47 -23.99
C PRO A 210 15.28 -27.44 -23.45
N GLU A 211 14.60 -27.04 -22.37
CA GLU A 211 13.38 -27.67 -21.85
C GLU A 211 12.11 -27.02 -22.44
N GLU A 212 11.07 -27.85 -22.53
CA GLU A 212 9.80 -27.69 -23.23
C GLU A 212 8.86 -26.62 -22.64
N GLU A 213 8.06 -26.00 -23.53
CA GLU A 213 6.98 -25.05 -23.23
C GLU A 213 5.71 -25.80 -22.80
N GLU A 214 5.11 -25.44 -21.66
CA GLU A 214 3.70 -25.74 -21.34
C GLU A 214 2.90 -24.45 -21.17
N GLU A 215 1.81 -24.41 -21.95
CA GLU A 215 0.83 -23.35 -22.13
C GLU A 215 -0.22 -23.41 -20.99
N ALA A 216 -0.50 -22.27 -20.33
CA ALA A 216 -1.51 -22.20 -19.26
C ALA A 216 -2.71 -21.33 -19.67
N GLU A 217 -3.89 -21.95 -19.59
CA GLU A 217 -5.23 -21.45 -19.91
C GLU A 217 -5.74 -20.47 -18.82
N GLU A 218 -6.25 -19.29 -19.22
CA GLU A 218 -6.94 -18.34 -18.34
C GLU A 218 -8.43 -18.70 -18.18
N THR A 219 -8.95 -18.62 -16.95
CA THR A 219 -10.38 -18.40 -16.69
C THR A 219 -10.58 -17.32 -15.61
N PRO A 220 -11.66 -16.50 -15.68
CA PRO A 220 -11.84 -15.35 -14.80
C PRO A 220 -12.64 -15.70 -13.53
N PRO A 221 -12.51 -14.96 -12.41
CA PRO A 221 -13.38 -15.13 -11.26
C PRO A 221 -14.47 -14.04 -11.18
N THR A 222 -15.66 -14.50 -10.78
CA THR A 222 -16.83 -13.71 -10.42
C THR A 222 -17.06 -13.81 -8.90
N GLU A 223 -17.34 -12.66 -8.29
CA GLU A 223 -18.20 -12.39 -7.11
C GLU A 223 -17.81 -12.71 -5.64
N GLU A 224 -18.18 -11.72 -4.82
CA GLU A 224 -18.67 -11.70 -3.43
C GLU A 224 -17.70 -11.72 -2.22
N GLU A 225 -17.81 -10.64 -1.44
CA GLU A 225 -17.13 -10.35 -0.18
C GLU A 225 -17.52 -11.33 0.95
N LYS A 226 -16.52 -11.85 1.67
CA LYS A 226 -16.69 -12.59 2.94
C LYS A 226 -15.72 -12.11 4.00
N ILE A 227 -16.24 -12.06 5.22
CA ILE A 227 -15.56 -11.80 6.48
C ILE A 227 -14.54 -12.91 6.75
N ASP A 228 -13.26 -12.53 6.91
CA ASP A 228 -12.12 -13.45 6.87
C ASP A 228 -11.86 -14.11 8.23
N SER A 229 -12.40 -15.32 8.42
CA SER A 229 -12.02 -16.22 9.51
C SER A 229 -10.72 -16.94 9.13
N LEU A 230 -9.68 -16.87 9.95
CA LEU A 230 -8.31 -17.29 9.60
C LEU A 230 -8.25 -18.61 8.79
N GLY A 231 -8.07 -18.45 7.49
CA GLY A 231 -7.91 -19.48 6.48
C GLY A 231 -7.22 -18.90 5.25
N THR A 232 -5.89 -18.98 5.21
CA THR A 232 -5.08 -19.01 3.98
C THR A 232 -5.09 -17.78 3.06
N THR A 233 -4.44 -16.70 3.48
CA THR A 233 -3.44 -16.08 2.60
C THR A 233 -2.09 -16.14 3.31
N THR A 234 -1.13 -16.79 2.66
CA THR A 234 0.24 -16.89 3.16
C THR A 234 1.02 -15.81 2.44
N PRO A 235 1.50 -14.72 3.10
CA PRO A 235 2.44 -13.82 2.47
C PRO A 235 3.72 -14.60 2.18
N LYS A 236 3.99 -14.91 0.91
CA LYS A 236 5.27 -15.49 0.48
C LYS A 236 6.30 -14.36 0.45
N GLY A 237 7.11 -14.27 1.51
CA GLY A 237 8.22 -13.32 1.57
C GLY A 237 8.75 -13.14 2.98
N ASN A 238 10.03 -12.78 3.12
CA ASN A 238 10.73 -12.64 4.40
C ASN A 238 10.18 -11.48 5.27
N GLY A 239 9.04 -11.67 5.95
CA GLY A 239 8.39 -10.59 6.71
C GLY A 239 7.32 -10.98 7.74
N LEU A 240 6.99 -12.27 7.89
CA LEU A 240 5.78 -12.75 8.57
C LEU A 240 5.58 -12.33 10.04
N PHE A 241 4.31 -12.14 10.44
CA PHE A 241 3.85 -12.06 11.82
C PHE A 241 4.28 -13.30 12.61
N VAL A 242 4.96 -13.11 13.75
CA VAL A 242 5.47 -14.22 14.59
C VAL A 242 4.78 -14.22 15.93
N PHE A 243 4.00 -15.27 16.18
CA PHE A 243 3.42 -15.57 17.49
C PHE A 243 4.27 -16.62 18.20
N ASN A 244 4.96 -16.22 19.27
CA ASN A 244 5.82 -17.10 20.05
C ASN A 244 5.27 -17.30 21.48
N PRO A 245 4.52 -18.39 21.74
CA PRO A 245 3.80 -18.58 23.00
C PRO A 245 4.74 -18.68 24.21
N GLU A 246 5.94 -19.21 24.03
CA GLU A 246 6.96 -19.29 25.08
C GLU A 246 8.30 -18.78 24.53
N SER A 247 8.64 -17.55 24.91
CA SER A 247 9.92 -16.90 24.60
C SER A 247 11.07 -17.61 25.28
N ARG A 248 12.18 -17.82 24.56
CA ARG A 248 13.41 -18.40 25.16
C ARG A 248 14.05 -17.50 26.22
N LYS A 249 13.76 -16.18 26.20
CA LYS A 249 14.38 -15.22 27.14
C LYS A 249 13.79 -15.37 28.55
N ASP A 250 12.49 -15.57 28.64
CA ASP A 250 11.69 -15.34 29.85
C ASP A 250 10.52 -16.32 30.00
N GLY A 251 10.31 -17.24 29.06
CA GLY A 251 9.18 -18.20 29.06
C GLY A 251 7.83 -17.57 28.72
N LYS A 252 7.77 -16.25 28.54
CA LYS A 252 6.53 -15.48 28.33
C LYS A 252 6.15 -15.37 26.85
N LEU A 253 4.90 -15.01 26.57
CA LEU A 253 4.45 -14.74 25.21
C LEU A 253 5.21 -13.54 24.63
N ALA A 254 5.65 -13.70 23.38
CA ALA A 254 6.23 -12.63 22.59
C ALA A 254 5.64 -12.65 21.17
N ILE A 255 5.21 -11.47 20.71
CA ILE A 255 4.67 -11.30 19.36
C ILE A 255 5.59 -10.35 18.60
N THR A 256 6.07 -10.76 17.43
CA THR A 256 6.90 -9.90 16.57
C THR A 256 6.13 -9.56 15.30
N LEU A 257 5.86 -8.28 15.10
CA LEU A 257 5.11 -7.81 13.93
C LEU A 257 5.99 -7.86 12.67
N PRO A 258 5.40 -7.92 11.46
CA PRO A 258 6.12 -7.65 10.22
C PRO A 258 6.83 -6.29 10.24
N LEU A 259 7.87 -6.12 9.42
CA LEU A 259 8.66 -4.88 9.39
C LEU A 259 7.79 -3.66 9.08
N LYS A 260 6.98 -3.74 8.02
CA LYS A 260 6.08 -2.65 7.61
C LYS A 260 5.06 -2.32 8.69
N LEU A 261 4.44 -3.35 9.28
CA LEU A 261 3.50 -3.15 10.37
C LEU A 261 4.17 -2.58 11.62
N SER A 262 5.44 -2.93 11.88
CA SER A 262 6.20 -2.39 13.00
C SER A 262 6.42 -0.88 12.90
N ALA A 263 6.67 -0.35 11.70
CA ALA A 263 6.83 1.09 11.49
C ALA A 263 5.55 1.88 11.82
N ARG A 264 4.40 1.28 11.51
CA ARG A 264 3.06 1.88 11.63
C ARG A 264 2.33 1.57 12.94
N ALA A 265 2.71 0.50 13.64
CA ALA A 265 2.07 0.08 14.88
C ALA A 265 2.38 1.05 16.01
N GLU A 266 1.33 1.52 16.68
CA GLU A 266 1.38 2.28 17.91
C GLU A 266 1.35 1.33 19.11
N ASN A 267 0.33 0.46 19.18
CA ASN A 267 0.13 -0.47 20.28
C ASN A 267 -0.33 -1.86 19.77
N LEU A 268 -0.26 -2.86 20.64
CA LEU A 268 -0.77 -4.20 20.40
C LEU A 268 -1.50 -4.69 21.65
N VAL A 269 -2.74 -5.15 21.50
CA VAL A 269 -3.61 -5.60 22.57
C VAL A 269 -4.00 -7.06 22.36
N LEU A 270 -4.04 -7.84 23.44
CA LEU A 270 -4.67 -9.16 23.44
C LEU A 270 -6.12 -9.01 23.87
N LYS A 271 -7.03 -9.57 23.10
CA LYS A 271 -8.47 -9.66 23.39
C LYS A 271 -8.90 -11.11 23.47
N ASN A 272 -9.97 -11.36 24.22
CA ASN A 272 -10.66 -12.66 24.15
C ASN A 272 -11.51 -12.74 22.87
N LYS A 273 -12.13 -13.89 22.63
CA LYS A 273 -13.02 -14.10 21.47
C LYS A 273 -14.24 -13.17 21.47
N ASP A 274 -14.67 -12.71 22.65
CA ASP A 274 -15.80 -11.79 22.80
C ASP A 274 -15.39 -10.31 22.60
N GLY A 275 -14.11 -10.04 22.27
CA GLY A 275 -13.56 -8.71 22.04
C GLY A 275 -13.15 -7.94 23.31
N SER A 276 -13.29 -8.53 24.50
CA SER A 276 -12.84 -7.91 25.75
C SER A 276 -11.31 -7.93 25.86
N GLU A 277 -10.73 -6.78 26.18
CA GLU A 277 -9.29 -6.64 26.38
C GLU A 277 -8.79 -7.47 27.57
N ILE A 278 -7.68 -8.16 27.35
CA ILE A 278 -6.99 -8.99 28.34
C ILE A 278 -5.72 -8.28 28.80
N GLU A 279 -4.88 -7.85 27.85
CA GLU A 279 -3.57 -7.30 28.17
C GLU A 279 -3.01 -6.43 27.03
N ASN A 280 -2.36 -5.33 27.39
CA ASN A 280 -1.60 -4.50 26.47
C ASN A 280 -0.15 -4.99 26.36
N GLY A 281 0.32 -5.18 25.13
CA GLY A 281 1.68 -5.58 24.84
C GLY A 281 2.67 -4.48 25.13
N THR A 282 3.75 -4.82 25.84
CA THR A 282 4.80 -3.87 26.17
C THR A 282 5.95 -3.92 25.16
N VAL A 283 6.36 -2.76 24.67
CA VAL A 283 7.62 -2.58 23.94
C VAL A 283 8.60 -1.96 24.93
N SER A 284 9.45 -2.76 25.60
CA SER A 284 10.46 -2.17 26.49
C SER A 284 11.35 -1.22 25.69
N ASN A 285 11.57 -0.01 26.21
CA ASN A 285 12.35 1.07 25.58
C ASN A 285 13.84 0.72 25.31
N GLU A 286 14.30 -0.47 25.70
CA GLU A 286 15.61 -0.98 25.35
C GLU A 286 15.63 -1.38 23.86
N GLN A 287 16.75 -1.11 23.17
CA GLN A 287 17.04 -1.59 21.79
C GLN A 287 16.85 -3.11 21.58
N ALA A 288 16.57 -3.88 22.64
CA ALA A 288 16.28 -5.31 22.63
C ALA A 288 14.88 -5.71 22.11
N THR A 289 13.95 -4.76 21.88
CA THR A 289 12.60 -5.03 21.32
C THR A 289 12.44 -4.69 19.86
N ILE A 290 13.33 -3.87 19.31
CA ILE A 290 13.53 -3.80 17.87
C ILE A 290 14.49 -4.93 17.52
N THR A 291 14.01 -5.91 16.77
CA THR A 291 14.88 -6.99 16.29
C THR A 291 16.00 -6.40 15.42
N ARG A 292 17.08 -7.16 15.19
CA ARG A 292 18.20 -6.68 14.34
C ARG A 292 17.78 -6.19 12.95
N ASN A 293 16.61 -6.60 12.48
CA ASN A 293 16.01 -6.19 11.21
C ASN A 293 14.88 -5.16 11.37
N GLY A 294 14.85 -4.36 12.44
CA GLY A 294 13.92 -3.23 12.56
C GLY A 294 12.49 -3.58 13.01
N ARG A 295 12.17 -4.84 13.33
CA ARG A 295 10.81 -5.25 13.66
C ARG A 295 10.50 -5.05 15.14
N LYS A 296 9.33 -4.51 15.45
CA LYS A 296 8.83 -4.37 16.81
C LYS A 296 8.40 -5.73 17.37
N ARG A 297 8.91 -6.03 18.56
CA ARG A 297 8.52 -7.18 19.36
C ARG A 297 7.81 -6.71 20.63
N TYR A 298 6.57 -7.14 20.78
CA TYR A 298 5.72 -6.93 21.94
C TYR A 298 5.86 -8.11 22.90
N ARG A 299 5.93 -7.81 24.20
CA ARG A 299 6.02 -8.79 25.28
C ARG A 299 4.83 -8.69 26.21
N PHE A 300 4.48 -9.82 26.79
CA PHE A 300 3.35 -9.98 27.69
C PHE A 300 3.79 -10.64 28.99
N GLU A 301 2.96 -10.57 30.02
CA GLU A 301 3.29 -10.99 31.37
C GLU A 301 3.30 -12.52 31.55
N LYS A 302 2.48 -13.24 30.78
CA LYS A 302 2.27 -14.69 30.92
C LYS A 302 2.75 -15.45 29.69
N ALA A 303 2.93 -16.76 29.82
CA ALA A 303 3.12 -17.64 28.68
C ALA A 303 1.83 -17.74 27.86
N GLY A 304 1.95 -18.05 26.57
CA GLY A 304 0.82 -18.21 25.65
C GLY A 304 -0.25 -19.17 26.17
N LYS A 305 0.18 -20.30 26.77
CA LYS A 305 -0.71 -21.31 27.37
C LYS A 305 -1.51 -20.85 28.60
N GLU A 306 -1.14 -19.73 29.20
CA GLU A 306 -1.82 -19.18 30.38
C GLU A 306 -2.93 -18.19 29.99
N TYR A 307 -2.98 -17.78 28.72
CA TYR A 307 -4.09 -17.02 28.16
C TYR A 307 -5.21 -17.96 27.69
N PRO A 308 -6.44 -17.44 27.46
CA PRO A 308 -7.48 -18.19 26.78
C PRO A 308 -6.97 -18.88 25.51
N LYS A 309 -7.50 -20.08 25.22
CA LYS A 309 -7.04 -20.88 24.08
C LYS A 309 -7.22 -20.12 22.76
N GLU A 310 -8.35 -19.46 22.59
CA GLU A 310 -8.64 -18.60 21.44
C GLU A 310 -8.44 -17.14 21.85
N LEU A 311 -7.66 -16.41 21.07
CA LEU A 311 -7.34 -15.00 21.30
C LEU A 311 -7.50 -14.19 20.02
N ILE A 312 -7.75 -12.91 20.19
CA ILE A 312 -7.62 -11.92 19.13
C ILE A 312 -6.40 -11.06 19.47
N VAL A 313 -5.45 -10.97 18.54
CA VAL A 313 -4.34 -10.03 18.64
C VAL A 313 -4.72 -8.80 17.84
N GLU A 314 -4.96 -7.70 18.52
CA GLU A 314 -5.34 -6.43 17.93
C GLU A 314 -4.13 -5.49 17.86
N VAL A 315 -3.81 -5.00 16.67
CA VAL A 315 -2.72 -4.05 16.41
C VAL A 315 -3.31 -2.69 16.11
N HIS A 316 -3.02 -1.72 16.97
CA HIS A 316 -3.43 -0.32 16.80
C HIS A 316 -2.36 0.39 16.00
N LEU A 317 -2.76 1.00 14.89
CA LEU A 317 -1.87 1.74 14.00
C LEU A 317 -1.90 3.23 14.36
N LYS A 318 -0.80 3.94 14.10
CA LYS A 318 -0.66 5.38 14.35
C LYS A 318 -1.71 6.25 13.62
N ASN A 319 -2.30 5.73 12.55
CA ASN A 319 -3.36 6.40 11.80
C ASN A 319 -4.77 6.12 12.36
N GLY A 320 -4.88 5.52 13.55
CA GLY A 320 -6.16 5.17 14.19
C GLY A 320 -6.83 3.91 13.65
N LYS A 321 -6.33 3.30 12.57
CA LYS A 321 -6.82 2.02 12.07
C LYS A 321 -6.38 0.88 12.98
N VAL A 322 -7.17 -0.20 12.96
CA VAL A 322 -6.95 -1.39 13.79
C VAL A 322 -6.87 -2.63 12.90
N ARG A 323 -5.96 -3.55 13.22
CA ARG A 323 -5.90 -4.88 12.59
C ARG A 323 -6.04 -5.98 13.61
N GLU A 324 -6.88 -6.96 13.33
CA GLU A 324 -7.09 -8.10 14.21
C GLU A 324 -6.53 -9.40 13.60
N TYR A 325 -5.91 -10.23 14.44
CA TYR A 325 -5.44 -11.55 14.08
C TYR A 325 -6.02 -12.59 15.05
N GLU A 326 -6.82 -13.51 14.54
CA GLU A 326 -7.37 -14.61 15.34
C GLU A 326 -6.32 -15.71 15.58
N ILE A 327 -6.08 -16.05 16.84
CA ILE A 327 -5.18 -17.10 17.28
C ILE A 327 -6.02 -18.24 17.83
N LYS A 328 -6.15 -19.33 17.04
CA LYS A 328 -6.96 -20.51 17.39
C LYS A 328 -6.43 -21.32 18.59
N ASP A 329 -5.13 -21.20 18.88
CA ASP A 329 -4.49 -21.90 20.00
C ASP A 329 -3.28 -21.09 20.51
N SER A 330 -3.49 -20.30 21.56
CA SER A 330 -2.50 -19.45 22.21
C SER A 330 -1.32 -20.21 22.82
N SER A 331 -1.45 -21.52 23.04
CA SER A 331 -0.35 -22.37 23.53
C SER A 331 0.61 -22.81 22.42
N LYS A 332 0.21 -22.65 21.16
CA LYS A 332 0.97 -23.15 20.01
C LYS A 332 1.58 -22.00 19.23
N LYS A 333 2.78 -22.26 18.70
CA LYS A 333 3.33 -21.42 17.64
C LYS A 333 2.39 -21.50 16.45
N LEU A 334 2.12 -20.36 15.82
CA LEU A 334 1.48 -20.36 14.52
C LEU A 334 2.35 -21.19 13.58
N LYS A 335 1.81 -22.30 13.09
CA LYS A 335 2.48 -23.07 12.04
C LYS A 335 2.57 -22.14 10.85
N ARG A 336 3.77 -21.97 10.29
CA ARG A 336 3.90 -21.43 8.93
C ARG A 336 3.05 -22.36 8.07
N LEU A 337 1.96 -21.85 7.49
CA LEU A 337 1.31 -22.55 6.40
C LEU A 337 2.41 -22.73 5.34
N GLY A 338 2.79 -24.00 5.15
CA GLY A 338 3.88 -24.39 4.27
C GLY A 338 3.53 -24.02 2.84
N ARG A 339 4.59 -23.67 2.10
CA ARG A 339 4.67 -23.31 0.68
C ARG A 339 3.65 -23.96 -0.25
#